data_AF-A0A1B6VYH7-F1
#
_entry.id   AF-A0A1B6VYH7-F1
#
_cell.length_a   1.000
_cell.length_b   1.000
_cell.length_c   1.000
_cell.angle_alpha   90.00
_cell.angle_beta   90.00
_cell.angle_gamma   90.00
#
_symmetry.space_group_name_H-M   'P 1'
#
loop_
_entity.id
_entity.type
_entity.pdbx_description
1 polymer ?
#
loop_
_entity_poly.entity_id
_entity_poly.type
_entity_poly.pdbx_seq_one_letter_code
_entity_poly.pdbx_strand_id
1 'polypeptide(L)' 'MSELLEFFRTETVGAAAETLDFWLNECSLDEAPSAEEVEQWQAVLDERGGRFVRLAMMCADWLEEHRT' A
#
# COMPACT_ATOMS: atom_id res chain seq x y z
N MET A 1 -8.86 12.12 -2.19
CA MET A 1 -8.19 11.40 -1.08
C MET A 1 -8.99 10.14 -0.86
N SER A 2 -8.42 8.98 -1.19
CA SER A 2 -9.09 7.69 -0.95
C SER A 2 -9.13 7.39 0.55
N GLU A 3 -10.20 6.76 1.03
CA GLU A 3 -10.35 6.38 2.45
C GLU A 3 -9.18 5.49 2.93
N LEU A 4 -8.64 4.67 2.03
CA LEU A 4 -7.42 3.86 2.24
C LEU A 4 -6.16 4.68 2.53
N LEU A 5 -6.01 5.86 1.92
CA LEU A 5 -4.84 6.71 2.19
C LEU A 5 -4.86 7.28 3.60
N GLU A 6 -6.03 7.73 4.07
CA GLU A 6 -6.18 8.20 5.45
C GLU A 6 -6.03 7.06 6.45
N PHE A 7 -6.51 5.86 6.10
CA PHE A 7 -6.27 4.65 6.88
C PHE A 7 -4.77 4.36 7.04
N PHE A 8 -4.01 4.27 5.94
CA PHE A 8 -2.57 4.04 6.01
C PHE A 8 -1.80 5.16 6.72
N ARG A 9 -2.33 6.37 6.78
CA ARG A 9 -1.74 7.49 7.52
C ARG A 9 -1.97 7.40 9.04
N THR A 10 -3.13 6.93 9.47
CA THR A 10 -3.58 7.05 10.87
C THR A 10 -3.56 5.73 11.64
N GLU A 11 -3.77 4.60 10.98
CA GLU A 11 -3.87 3.31 11.66
C GLU A 11 -2.52 2.76 12.14
N THR A 12 -2.57 1.69 12.92
CA THR A 12 -1.43 0.91 13.38
C THR A 12 -0.76 0.13 12.25
N VAL A 13 0.51 -0.21 12.44
CA VAL A 13 1.28 -0.99 11.45
C VAL A 13 0.68 -2.38 11.20
N GLY A 14 0.03 -2.99 12.20
CA GLY A 14 -0.61 -4.29 12.04
C GLY A 14 -1.81 -4.22 11.09
N ALA A 15 -2.75 -3.32 11.37
CA ALA A 15 -3.94 -3.13 10.54
C ALA A 15 -3.58 -2.66 9.12
N ALA A 16 -2.59 -1.76 9.00
CA ALA A 16 -2.04 -1.33 7.72
C ALA A 16 -1.41 -2.49 6.94
N ALA A 17 -0.65 -3.38 7.61
CA ALA A 17 -0.02 -4.52 6.94
C ALA A 17 -1.07 -5.50 6.41
N GLU A 18 -2.05 -5.88 7.24
CA GLU A 18 -3.11 -6.82 6.84
C GLU A 18 -3.96 -6.26 5.68
N THR A 19 -4.30 -4.97 5.76
CA THR A 19 -5.07 -4.33 4.69
C THR A 19 -4.25 -4.22 3.40
N LEU A 20 -2.99 -3.82 3.49
CA LEU A 20 -2.14 -3.71 2.31
C LEU A 20 -1.92 -5.07 1.65
N ASP A 21 -1.63 -6.11 2.44
CA ASP A 21 -1.47 -7.47 1.94
C ASP A 21 -2.72 -7.97 1.20
N PHE A 22 -3.91 -7.72 1.77
CA PHE A 22 -5.18 -8.05 1.14
C PHE A 22 -5.32 -7.37 -0.23
N TRP A 23 -5.04 -6.06 -0.33
CA TRP A 23 -5.16 -5.34 -1.59
C TRP A 23 -4.15 -5.75 -2.65
N LEU A 24 -2.91 -6.05 -2.25
CA LEU A 24 -1.83 -6.39 -3.18
C LEU A 24 -1.87 -7.87 -3.62
N ASN A 25 -2.27 -8.80 -2.73
CA ASN A 25 -2.17 -10.24 -2.96
C ASN A 25 -3.51 -10.97 -3.07
N GLU A 26 -4.55 -10.52 -2.36
CA GLU A 26 -5.84 -11.22 -2.30
C GLU A 26 -6.93 -10.60 -3.19
N CYS A 27 -6.72 -9.37 -3.67
CA CYS A 27 -7.67 -8.70 -4.52
C CYS A 27 -7.73 -9.36 -5.91
N SER A 28 -8.95 -9.55 -6.44
CA SER A 28 -9.12 -10.03 -7.81
C SER A 28 -8.67 -8.95 -8.81
N LEU A 29 -8.17 -9.36 -9.98
CA LEU A 29 -7.62 -8.47 -11.02
C LEU A 29 -8.53 -7.29 -11.44
N ASP A 30 -9.84 -7.40 -11.23
CA ASP A 30 -10.84 -6.34 -11.53
C ASP A 30 -11.00 -5.31 -10.40
N GLU A 31 -10.61 -5.67 -9.17
CA GLU A 31 -10.66 -4.82 -7.98
C GLU A 31 -9.26 -4.42 -7.49
N ALA A 32 -8.21 -4.86 -8.17
CA ALA A 32 -6.83 -4.55 -7.82
C ALA A 32 -6.57 -3.03 -7.84
N PRO A 33 -5.72 -2.52 -6.93
CA PRO A 33 -5.43 -1.10 -6.88
C PRO A 33 -4.69 -0.64 -8.13
N SER A 34 -4.90 0.61 -8.52
CA SER A 34 -4.13 1.19 -9.62
C SER A 34 -2.69 1.50 -9.20
N ALA A 35 -1.74 1.49 -10.13
CA ALA A 35 -0.35 1.88 -9.83
C ALA A 35 -0.24 3.28 -9.19
N GLU A 36 -1.06 4.24 -9.64
CA GLU A 36 -1.10 5.57 -9.02
C GLU A 36 -1.56 5.55 -7.54
N GLU A 37 -2.47 4.64 -7.18
CA GLU A 37 -2.93 4.48 -5.80
C GLU A 37 -1.85 3.83 -4.93
N VAL A 38 -1.20 2.79 -5.45
CA VAL A 38 -0.11 2.11 -4.74
C VAL A 38 1.10 3.04 -4.56
N GLU A 39 1.41 3.91 -5.53
CA GLU A 39 2.44 4.97 -5.38
C GLU A 39 2.09 5.93 -4.24
N GLN A 40 0.82 6.32 -4.10
CA GLN A 40 0.37 7.17 -3.00
C GLN A 40 0.47 6.44 -1.64
N TRP A 41 0.10 5.16 -1.58
CA TRP A 41 0.22 4.36 -0.36
C TRP A 41 1.67 4.20 0.05
N GLN A 42 2.55 3.89 -0.89
CA GLN A 42 4.00 3.83 -0.67
C GLN A 42 4.51 5.13 -0.04
N ALA A 43 4.17 6.29 -0.62
CA ALA A 43 4.64 7.57 -0.13
C ALA A 43 4.18 7.85 1.30
N VAL A 44 2.91 7.54 1.64
CA VAL A 44 2.40 7.70 3.01
C VAL A 44 3.08 6.75 3.99
N LEU A 45 3.29 5.49 3.61
CA LEU A 45 3.93 4.49 4.45
C LEU A 45 5.43 4.81 4.67
N ASP A 46 6.10 5.32 3.65
CA ASP A 46 7.50 5.76 3.72
C ASP A 46 7.64 7.02 4.61
N GLU A 47 6.75 8.01 4.46
CA GLU A 47 6.70 9.22 5.29
C GLU A 47 6.54 8.89 6.78
N ARG A 48 5.80 7.83 7.11
CA ARG A 48 5.65 7.36 8.51
C ARG A 48 6.91 6.70 9.05
N GLY A 49 7.73 6.09 8.19
CA GLY A 49 9.00 5.47 8.55
C GLY A 49 8.90 4.31 9.55
N GLY A 50 10.05 3.90 10.08
CA GLY A 50 10.14 2.82 11.07
C GLY A 50 9.65 1.47 10.54
N ARG A 51 8.61 0.90 11.16
CA ARG A 51 8.04 -0.40 10.75
C ARG A 51 7.22 -0.32 9.46
N PHE A 52 6.78 0.87 9.06
CA PHE A 52 6.01 1.10 7.83
C PHE A 52 6.88 1.07 6.57
N VAL A 53 8.20 1.23 6.70
CA VAL A 53 9.15 1.11 5.57
C VAL A 53 9.04 -0.25 4.89
N ARG A 54 8.81 -1.33 5.66
CA ARG A 54 8.62 -2.68 5.11
C ARG A 54 7.37 -2.76 4.23
N LEU A 55 6.31 -2.04 4.59
CA LEU A 55 5.07 -1.97 3.82
C LEU A 55 5.26 -1.10 2.57
N ALA A 56 5.97 0.03 2.68
CA ALA A 56 6.34 0.84 1.53
C ALA A 56 7.18 0.04 0.51
N MET A 57 8.08 -0.83 0.97
CA MET A 57 8.82 -1.74 0.09
C MET A 57 7.92 -2.74 -0.64
N MET A 58 6.86 -3.26 0.00
CA MET A 58 5.90 -4.15 -0.67
C MET A 58 5.14 -3.42 -1.78
N CYS A 59 4.74 -2.17 -1.54
CA CYS A 59 4.15 -1.33 -2.59
C CYS A 59 5.13 -1.13 -3.75
N ALA A 60 6.40 -0.84 -3.46
CA ALA A 60 7.41 -0.61 -4.48
C ALA A 60 7.64 -1.86 -5.36
N ASP A 61 7.75 -3.04 -4.75
CA ASP A 61 7.90 -4.32 -5.45
C ASP A 61 6.71 -4.58 -6.39
N TRP A 62 5.48 -4.44 -5.88
CA TRP A 62 4.27 -4.60 -6.67
C TRP A 62 4.20 -3.60 -7.86
N LEU A 63 4.62 -2.34 -7.62
CA LEU A 63 4.68 -1.31 -8.66
C LEU A 63 5.68 -1.66 -9.75
N GLU A 64 6.86 -2.18 -9.39
CA GLU A 64 7.85 -2.64 -10.37
C GLU A 64 7.28 -3.75 -11.25
N GLU A 65 6.49 -4.67 -10.69
CA GLU A 65 5.83 -5.73 -11.45
C GLU A 65 4.73 -5.19 -12.40
N HIS A 66 3.97 -4.19 -11.97
CA HIS A 66 2.80 -3.67 -12.71
C HIS A 66 3.09 -2.51 -13.68
N ARG A 67 4.30 -1.94 -13.68
CA ARG A 67 4.67 -0.79 -14.54
C ARG A 67 5.08 -1.18 -15.98
N THR A 68 4.74 -2.39 -16.44
CA THR A 68 5.14 -2.92 -17.77
C THR A 68 4.17 -2.54 -18.89
#